data_AF-A0A6H1ZQT9-F1
#
_entry.id   AF-A0A6H1ZQT9-F1
#
_cell.length_a   1.000
_cell.length_b   1.000
_cell.length_c   1.000
_cell.angle_alpha   90.00
_cell.angle_beta   90.00
_cell.angle_gamma   90.00
#
_symmetry.space_group_name_H-M   'P 1'
#
loop_
_entity.id
_entity.type
_entity.pdbx_description
1 polymer ?
#
loop_
_entity_poly.entity_id
_entity_poly.type
_entity_poly.pdbx_seq_one_letter_code
_entity_poly.pdbx_strand_id
1 'polypeptide(L)'
;MSTEWPGIDTIKGLVGEPPTEIKVPYKLLEKQQLLLFEWNPLFIAIIPYCFKCKEPLVWHHNPTDGVMFHCPKCNRRWIKGEGWEKTDEK
;
A
#
# COMPACT_ATOMS: atom_id res chain seq x y z
N MET A 1 2.07 11.20 -29.23
CA MET A 1 2.60 9.87 -28.85
C MET A 1 2.06 9.60 -27.45
N SER A 2 1.15 8.64 -27.28
CA SER A 2 0.65 8.27 -25.96
C SER A 2 1.78 7.62 -25.17
N THR A 3 2.17 8.22 -24.05
CA THR A 3 3.11 7.60 -23.12
C THR A 3 2.42 6.37 -22.54
N GLU A 4 2.75 5.18 -23.05
CA GLU A 4 2.29 3.93 -22.46
C GLU A 4 2.84 3.85 -21.03
N TRP A 5 1.94 3.91 -20.05
CA TRP A 5 2.31 3.71 -18.65
C TRP A 5 2.52 2.21 -18.45
N PRO A 6 3.73 1.73 -18.07
CA PRO A 6 4.06 0.30 -18.06
C PRO A 6 3.34 -0.55 -16.99
N GLY A 7 2.20 -0.10 -16.47
CA GLY A 7 1.38 -0.82 -15.51
C GLY A 7 2.16 -1.31 -14.29
N ILE A 8 1.84 -2.52 -13.83
CA ILE A 8 2.42 -3.18 -12.65
C ILE A 8 3.93 -3.41 -12.77
N ASP A 9 4.49 -3.45 -13.98
CA ASP A 9 5.91 -3.69 -14.20
C ASP A 9 6.80 -2.50 -13.82
N THR A 10 6.20 -1.34 -13.53
CA THR A 10 6.90 -0.16 -12.99
C THR A 10 7.26 -0.28 -11.50
N ILE A 11 6.77 -1.29 -10.79
CA ILE A 11 7.06 -1.45 -9.36
C ILE A 11 8.57 -1.68 -9.17
N LYS A 12 9.24 -0.70 -8.56
CA LYS A 12 10.69 -0.76 -8.30
C LYS A 12 11.01 -1.88 -7.32
N GLY A 13 11.78 -2.88 -7.77
CA GLY A 13 12.36 -3.91 -6.93
C GLY A 13 13.47 -3.36 -6.04
N LEU A 14 13.72 -4.03 -4.91
CA LEU A 14 14.92 -3.82 -4.10
C LEU A 14 16.07 -4.65 -4.68
N VAL A 15 17.29 -4.11 -4.65
CA VAL A 15 18.50 -4.91 -4.87
C VAL A 15 18.76 -5.72 -3.60
N GLY A 16 18.80 -7.06 -3.72
CA GLY A 16 18.98 -7.97 -2.58
C GLY A 16 17.68 -8.58 -2.07
N GLU A 17 17.73 -9.25 -0.91
CA GLU A 17 16.54 -9.87 -0.32
C GLU A 17 15.60 -8.82 0.28
N PRO A 18 14.33 -8.76 -0.16
CA PRO A 18 13.39 -7.78 0.34
C PRO A 18 12.97 -8.01 1.80
N PRO A 19 12.77 -6.94 2.61
CA PRO A 19 12.44 -7.05 4.03
C PRO A 19 11.04 -7.61 4.25
N THR A 20 10.87 -8.41 5.31
CA THR A 20 9.59 -8.97 5.80
C THR A 20 8.55 -7.91 6.15
N GLU A 21 9.00 -6.75 6.60
CA GLU A 21 8.18 -5.62 7.00
C GLU A 21 8.60 -4.36 6.25
N ILE A 22 7.61 -3.62 5.75
CA ILE A 22 7.81 -2.34 5.07
C ILE A 22 7.08 -1.26 5.86
N LYS A 23 7.83 -0.29 6.37
CA LYS A 23 7.30 0.86 7.09
C LYS A 23 6.72 1.87 6.10
N VAL A 24 5.46 2.26 6.27
CA VAL A 24 4.79 3.24 5.41
C VAL A 24 4.55 4.55 6.16
N PRO A 25 4.98 5.71 5.60
CA PRO A 25 4.69 7.01 6.19
C PRO A 25 3.19 7.29 6.23
N TYR A 26 2.71 7.88 7.34
CA TYR A 26 1.29 8.19 7.54
C TYR A 26 0.68 9.03 6.39
N LYS A 27 1.35 10.12 6.00
CA LYS A 27 0.89 11.02 4.91
C LYS A 27 0.69 10.32 3.56
N LEU A 28 1.41 9.23 3.30
CA LEU A 28 1.23 8.47 2.07
C LEU A 28 -0.08 7.69 2.11
N LEU A 29 -0.40 7.09 3.26
CA LEU A 29 -1.66 6.37 3.45
C LEU A 29 -2.86 7.31 3.42
N GLU A 30 -2.76 8.48 4.07
CA GLU A 30 -3.80 9.50 4.05
C GLU A 30 -4.18 9.88 2.60
N LYS A 31 -3.18 10.11 1.74
CA LYS A 31 -3.41 10.37 0.30
C LYS A 31 -4.07 9.19 -0.42
N GLN A 32 -3.65 7.97 -0.13
CA GLN A 32 -4.25 6.76 -0.71
C GLN A 32 -5.73 6.65 -0.32
N GLN A 33 -6.05 6.93 0.94
CA GLN A 33 -7.41 6.85 1.46
C GLN A 33 -8.33 7.91 0.85
N LEU A 34 -7.85 9.16 0.72
CA LEU A 34 -8.57 10.21 0.01
C LEU A 34 -8.87 9.80 -1.43
N LEU A 35 -7.87 9.25 -2.14
CA LEU A 35 -8.07 8.83 -3.52
C LEU A 35 -9.07 7.65 -3.63
N LEU A 36 -9.04 6.71 -2.68
CA LEU A 36 -10.04 5.63 -2.58
C LEU A 36 -11.45 6.19 -2.39
N PHE A 37 -11.63 7.18 -1.51
CA PHE A 37 -12.93 7.81 -1.27
C PHE A 37 -13.47 8.54 -2.50
N GLU A 38 -12.61 9.25 -3.24
CA GLU A 38 -13.02 9.97 -4.46
C GLU A 38 -13.32 9.02 -5.63
N TRP A 39 -12.62 7.89 -5.72
CA TRP A 39 -12.75 6.98 -6.86
C TRP A 39 -13.83 5.92 -6.69
N ASN A 40 -14.15 5.53 -5.46
CA ASN A 40 -15.18 4.52 -5.20
C ASN A 40 -16.58 4.91 -5.75
N PRO A 41 -17.04 6.18 -5.63
CA PRO A 41 -18.27 6.64 -6.29
C PRO A 41 -18.25 6.57 -7.82
N LEU A 42 -17.05 6.52 -8.42
CA LEU A 42 -16.85 6.35 -9.86
C LEU A 42 -16.70 4.88 -10.27
N PHE A 43 -16.94 3.95 -9.35
CA PHE A 43 -16.77 2.51 -9.55
C PHE A 43 -15.32 2.10 -9.89
N ILE A 44 -14.34 2.86 -9.38
CA ILE A 44 -12.91 2.59 -9.57
C ILE A 44 -12.26 2.30 -8.21
N ALA A 45 -11.53 1.18 -8.11
CA ALA A 45 -10.79 0.80 -6.91
C ALA A 45 -9.28 0.98 -7.10
N ILE A 46 -8.59 1.33 -6.01
CA ILE A 46 -7.13 1.36 -5.95
C ILE A 46 -6.64 0.14 -5.19
N ILE A 47 -5.94 -0.72 -5.92
CA ILE A 47 -5.44 -1.99 -5.39
C ILE A 47 -3.92 -1.89 -5.28
N PRO A 48 -3.35 -1.86 -4.06
CA PRO A 48 -1.91 -1.92 -3.89
C PRO A 48 -1.40 -3.34 -4.22
N TYR A 49 -0.22 -3.43 -4.82
CA TYR A 49 0.40 -4.69 -5.24
C TYR A 49 1.67 -5.01 -4.43
N CYS A 50 1.90 -6.30 -4.19
CA CYS A 50 3.14 -6.78 -3.62
C CYS A 50 4.27 -6.61 -4.62
N PHE A 51 5.30 -5.85 -4.26
CA PHE A 51 6.44 -5.67 -5.15
C PHE A 51 7.24 -6.97 -5.42
N LYS A 52 7.26 -7.91 -4.47
CA LYS A 52 7.97 -9.20 -4.64
C LYS A 52 7.17 -10.17 -5.52
N CYS A 53 5.88 -10.31 -5.24
CA CYS A 53 5.04 -11.32 -5.88
C CYS A 53 4.25 -10.80 -7.09
N LYS A 54 4.15 -9.48 -7.25
CA LYS A 54 3.25 -8.80 -8.21
C LYS A 54 1.78 -9.20 -8.05
N GLU A 55 1.38 -9.57 -6.83
CA GLU A 55 0.02 -9.96 -6.48
C GLU A 55 -0.70 -8.81 -5.76
N PRO A 56 -2.02 -8.65 -5.93
CA PRO A 56 -2.81 -7.75 -5.10
C PRO A 56 -2.57 -8.00 -3.61
N LEU A 57 -2.34 -6.94 -2.85
CA LEU A 57 -2.29 -7.04 -1.40
C LEU A 57 -3.68 -7.28 -0.84
N VAL A 58 -3.75 -7.86 0.34
CA VAL A 58 -4.99 -7.91 1.10
C VAL A 58 -5.28 -6.49 1.60
N TRP A 59 -6.19 -5.78 0.91
CA TRP A 59 -6.48 -4.35 1.08
C TRP A 59 -7.88 -4.04 1.65
N HIS A 60 -8.75 -5.04 1.71
CA HIS A 60 -10.17 -4.89 2.09
C HIS A 60 -10.43 -5.12 3.60
N HIS A 61 -9.40 -5.42 4.38
CA HIS A 61 -9.52 -5.56 5.82
C HIS A 61 -9.07 -4.29 6.54
N ASN A 62 -9.72 -3.98 7.66
CA ASN A 62 -9.27 -2.92 8.54
C ASN A 62 -7.85 -3.21 9.05
N PRO A 63 -6.99 -2.19 9.22
CA PRO A 63 -5.67 -2.37 9.81
C PRO A 63 -5.81 -3.00 11.20
N THR A 64 -5.15 -4.13 11.42
CA THR A 64 -5.10 -4.83 12.71
C THR A 64 -3.67 -4.84 13.20
N ASP A 65 -3.45 -4.58 14.50
CA ASP A 65 -2.16 -4.73 15.16
C ASP A 65 -0.98 -4.01 14.48
N GLY A 66 -1.24 -2.82 13.93
CA GLY A 66 -0.22 -2.01 13.23
C GLY A 66 0.14 -2.51 11.82
N VAL A 67 -0.48 -3.58 11.34
CA VAL A 67 -0.38 -4.10 9.97
C VAL A 67 -1.53 -3.51 9.14
N MET A 68 -1.19 -2.82 8.07
CA MET A 68 -2.16 -2.22 7.15
C MET A 68 -2.50 -3.16 6.00
N PHE A 69 -1.47 -3.76 5.41
CA PHE A 69 -1.61 -4.67 4.28
C PHE A 69 -0.68 -5.85 4.45
N HIS A 70 -1.06 -6.98 3.87
CA HIS A 70 -0.15 -8.11 3.72
C HIS A 70 -0.29 -8.76 2.35
N CYS A 71 0.80 -9.38 1.90
CA CYS A 71 0.77 -10.19 0.68
C CYS A 71 0.24 -11.59 1.02
N PRO A 72 -0.79 -12.10 0.32
CA PRO A 72 -1.36 -13.42 0.62
C PRO A 72 -0.42 -14.58 0.26
N LYS A 73 0.60 -14.33 -0.57
CA LYS A 73 1.54 -15.35 -1.07
C LYS A 73 2.81 -15.45 -0.24
N CYS A 74 3.41 -14.31 0.13
CA CYS A 74 4.69 -14.28 0.85
C CYS A 74 4.60 -13.74 2.27
N ASN A 75 3.40 -13.41 2.76
CA ASN A 75 3.12 -12.86 4.09
C ASN A 75 3.92 -11.59 4.45
N ARG A 76 4.54 -10.93 3.45
CA ARG A 76 5.17 -9.63 3.66
C ARG A 76 4.13 -8.63 4.15
N ARG A 77 4.51 -7.81 5.13
CA ARG A 77 3.61 -6.88 5.82
C ARG A 77 4.00 -5.44 5.55
N TRP A 78 2.99 -4.60 5.36
CA TRP A 78 3.13 -3.15 5.35
C TRP A 78 2.61 -2.66 6.69
N ILE A 79 3.49 -2.04 7.47
CA ILE A 79 3.26 -1.66 8.85
C ILE A 79 3.37 -0.15 9.03
N LYS A 80 2.76 0.36 10.10
CA LYS A 80 2.86 1.78 10.49
C LYS A 80 4.33 2.21 10.55
N GLY A 81 4.69 3.23 9.77
CA GLY A 81 6.02 3.84 9.77
C GLY A 81 6.17 4.97 10.79
N GLU A 82 7.20 5.78 10.64
CA GLU A 82 7.43 6.94 11.51
C GLU A 82 6.32 8.01 11.31
N GLY A 83 5.96 8.70 12.39
CA GLY A 83 4.99 9.81 12.35
C GLY A 83 3.52 9.41 12.43
N TRP A 84 3.21 8.17 12.82
CA TRP A 84 1.83 7.70 13.07
C TRP A 84 1.26 8.14 14.43
N GLU A 85 2.09 8.61 15.37
CA GLU A 85 1.68 8.99 16.73
C GLU A 85 1.22 10.45 16.88
N LYS A 86 0.59 11.04 15.86
CA LYS A 86 -0.06 12.36 15.95
C LYS A 86 -1.40 12.25 15.21
N THR A 87 -2.59 12.32 15.80
CA THR A 87 -3.07 12.90 17.06
C THR A 87 -4.44 12.27 17.38
N ASP A 88 -4.55 11.47 18.44
CA ASP A 88 -5.82 11.26 19.16
C ASP A 88 -5.81 12.18 20.41
N GLU A 89 -5.57 13.48 20.22
CA GLU A 89 -5.72 14.48 21.29
C GLU A 89 -6.19 15.81 20.70
N LYS A 90 -7.50 15.91 20.44
CA LYS A 90 -8.43 16.92 21.01
C LYS A 90 -9.80 16.86 20.34
#